data_AF-A0A6H5JP66-F1
#
_entry.id   AF-A0A6H5JP66-F1
#
_cell.length_a   1.000
_cell.length_b   1.000
_cell.length_c   1.000
_cell.angle_alpha   90.00
_cell.angle_beta   90.00
_cell.angle_gamma   90.00
#
_symmetry.space_group_name_H-M   'P 1'
#
loop_
_entity.id
_entity.type
_entity.pdbx_description
1 polymer ?
#
loop_
_entity_poly.entity_id
_entity_poly.type
_entity_poly.pdbx_seq_one_letter_code
_entity_poly.pdbx_strand_id
1 'polypeptide(L)'
;MLAVIRHFHEGMRARVRTDDGQYSEWFDVGQGLRQGCNLAPLLFNLFFAAMLMVAVAEFDKDPKVTADMVKIGTQVEYTSKKGRSAGKKTTVVTDAEALWAMLYADDAAIVSRSPESL
;
A
#
# COMPACT_ATOMS: atom_id res chain seq x y z
N MET A 1 8.67 -18.20 -1.20
CA MET A 1 7.53 -17.60 -0.47
C MET A 1 6.23 -18.37 -0.68
N LEU A 2 5.82 -18.66 -1.93
CA LEU A 2 4.57 -19.38 -2.23
C LEU A 2 4.45 -20.77 -1.57
N ALA A 3 5.55 -21.54 -1.51
CA ALA A 3 5.56 -22.85 -0.84
C ALA A 3 5.29 -22.75 0.68
N VAL A 4 5.82 -21.73 1.34
CA VAL A 4 5.62 -21.48 2.78
C VAL A 4 4.16 -21.13 3.06
N ILE A 5 3.57 -20.26 2.23
CA ILE A 5 2.15 -19.90 2.31
C ILE A 5 1.29 -21.14 2.09
N ARG A 6 1.59 -21.95 1.07
CA ARG A 6 0.84 -23.18 0.79
C ARG A 6 0.87 -24.13 1.99
N HIS A 7 2.05 -24.45 2.52
CA HIS A 7 2.15 -25.33 3.68
C HIS A 7 1.49 -24.77 4.94
N PHE A 8 1.46 -23.45 5.10
CA PHE A 8 0.75 -22.82 6.22
C PHE A 8 -0.79 -22.99 6.11
N HIS A 9 -1.33 -23.06 4.89
CA HIS A 9 -2.77 -23.20 4.65
C HIS A 9 -3.23 -24.63 4.33
N GLU A 10 -2.31 -25.54 4.06
CA GLU A 10 -2.60 -26.94 3.74
C GLU A 10 -3.16 -27.68 4.97
N GLY A 11 -4.28 -28.37 4.80
CA GLY A 11 -4.93 -29.12 5.90
C GLY A 11 -5.47 -28.24 7.02
N MET A 12 -5.67 -26.94 6.80
CA MET A 12 -6.18 -26.02 7.81
C MET A 12 -7.59 -26.43 8.26
N ARG A 13 -7.80 -26.48 9.58
CA ARG A 13 -9.11 -26.73 10.21
C ARG A 13 -9.47 -25.58 11.15
N ALA A 14 -10.75 -25.29 11.28
CA ALA A 14 -11.29 -24.28 12.19
C ALA A 14 -12.49 -24.82 12.96
N ARG A 15 -12.83 -24.14 14.06
CA ARG A 15 -14.08 -24.32 14.79
C ARG A 15 -14.55 -22.98 15.31
N VAL A 16 -15.86 -22.79 15.44
CA VAL A 16 -16.46 -21.53 15.88
C VAL A 16 -16.71 -21.60 17.38
N ARG A 17 -16.40 -20.52 18.10
CA ARG A 17 -16.83 -20.35 19.50
C ARG A 17 -18.16 -19.60 19.51
N THR A 18 -19.18 -20.20 20.10
CA THR A 18 -20.51 -19.60 20.27
C THR A 18 -20.54 -18.66 21.48
N ASP A 19 -21.58 -17.83 21.57
CA ASP A 19 -21.70 -16.79 22.61
C ASP A 19 -21.84 -17.37 24.03
N ASP A 20 -22.35 -18.60 24.15
CA ASP A 20 -22.41 -19.38 25.39
C ASP A 20 -21.08 -20.07 25.75
N GLY A 21 -20.03 -19.82 24.97
CA GLY A 21 -18.67 -20.30 25.21
C GLY A 21 -18.39 -21.72 24.71
N GLN A 22 -19.38 -22.38 24.09
CA GLN A 22 -19.18 -23.69 23.48
C GLN A 22 -18.39 -23.56 22.16
N TYR A 23 -17.80 -24.68 21.71
CA TYR A 23 -17.10 -24.74 20.44
C TYR A 23 -17.80 -25.72 19.51
N SER A 24 -17.87 -25.39 18.22
CA SER A 24 -18.33 -26.32 17.20
C SER A 24 -17.34 -27.47 17.01
N GLU A 25 -17.78 -28.49 16.27
CA GLU A 25 -16.89 -29.47 15.67
C GLU A 25 -15.88 -28.80 14.72
N TRP A 26 -14.74 -29.45 14.55
CA TRP A 26 -13.71 -29.02 13.62
C TRP A 26 -14.12 -29.29 12.17
N PHE A 27 -14.06 -28.26 11.33
CA PHE A 27 -14.29 -28.36 9.90
C PHE A 27 -13.07 -27.87 9.11
N ASP A 28 -12.93 -28.36 7.88
CA ASP A 28 -11.82 -28.00 7.01
C ASP A 28 -12.04 -26.61 6.42
N VAL A 29 -10.98 -25.79 6.40
CA VAL A 29 -10.99 -24.45 5.83
C VAL A 29 -10.53 -24.52 4.39
N GLY A 30 -11.48 -24.65 3.48
CA GLY A 30 -11.19 -24.69 2.04
C GLY A 30 -10.93 -23.33 1.41
N GLN A 31 -11.39 -22.24 2.01
CA GLN A 31 -11.30 -20.87 1.50
C GLN A 31 -11.18 -19.86 2.66
N GLY A 32 -10.54 -18.72 2.41
CA GLY A 32 -10.43 -17.62 3.37
C GLY A 32 -9.16 -17.66 4.23
N LEU A 33 -9.06 -16.71 5.16
CA LEU A 33 -7.92 -16.55 6.07
C LEU A 33 -8.35 -16.91 7.49
N ARG A 34 -7.45 -17.54 8.26
CA ARG A 34 -7.69 -17.83 9.67
C ARG A 34 -7.84 -16.50 10.46
N GLN A 35 -8.85 -16.41 11.31
CA GLN A 35 -9.00 -15.26 12.21
C GLN A 35 -7.80 -15.15 13.16
N GLY A 36 -7.26 -13.94 13.30
CA GLY A 36 -6.04 -13.69 14.09
C GLY A 36 -4.77 -14.28 13.45
N CYS A 37 -4.79 -14.59 12.16
CA CYS A 37 -3.60 -15.05 11.45
C CYS A 37 -2.64 -13.88 11.20
N ASN A 38 -1.42 -14.00 11.73
CA ASN A 38 -0.34 -13.01 11.55
C ASN A 38 0.05 -12.81 10.07
N LEU A 39 -0.22 -13.81 9.23
CA LEU A 39 0.02 -13.77 7.78
C LEU A 39 -1.13 -13.13 7.00
N ALA A 40 -2.32 -12.97 7.59
CA ALA A 40 -3.47 -12.40 6.89
C ALA A 40 -3.20 -10.97 6.38
N PRO A 41 -2.60 -10.06 7.17
CA PRO A 41 -2.17 -8.76 6.65
C PRO A 41 -1.19 -8.90 5.48
N LEU A 42 -0.14 -9.73 5.62
CA LEU A 42 0.84 -9.91 4.54
C LEU A 42 0.21 -10.43 3.24
N LEU A 43 -0.71 -11.39 3.32
CA LEU A 43 -1.37 -11.99 2.17
C LEU A 43 -2.35 -11.03 1.50
N PHE A 44 -3.11 -10.28 2.29
CA PHE A 44 -3.93 -9.18 1.78
C PHE A 44 -3.06 -8.19 1.02
N ASN A 45 -1.88 -7.86 1.59
CA ASN A 45 -0.99 -6.90 0.99
C ASN A 45 -0.41 -7.35 -0.34
N LEU A 46 0.00 -8.61 -0.41
CA LEU A 46 0.50 -9.20 -1.64
C LEU A 46 -0.58 -9.25 -2.73
N PHE A 47 -1.80 -9.65 -2.36
CA PHE A 47 -2.91 -9.73 -3.30
C PHE A 47 -3.28 -8.34 -3.85
N PHE A 48 -3.41 -7.35 -2.97
CA PHE A 48 -3.77 -5.99 -3.37
C PHE A 48 -2.68 -5.33 -4.22
N ALA A 49 -1.40 -5.53 -3.88
CA ALA A 49 -0.28 -5.08 -4.70
C ALA A 49 -0.30 -5.69 -6.11
N ALA A 50 -0.62 -6.99 -6.23
CA ALA A 50 -0.77 -7.65 -7.52
C ALA A 50 -1.95 -7.08 -8.33
N MET A 51 -3.10 -6.86 -7.69
CA MET A 51 -4.26 -6.22 -8.34
C MET A 51 -3.91 -4.83 -8.86
N LEU A 52 -3.21 -4.02 -8.06
CA LEU A 52 -2.82 -2.67 -8.49
C LEU A 52 -1.80 -2.69 -9.62
N MET A 53 -0.82 -3.58 -9.61
CA MET A 53 0.11 -3.70 -10.74
C MET A 53 -0.63 -3.96 -12.06
N VAL A 54 -1.66 -4.81 -12.03
CA VAL A 54 -2.51 -5.05 -13.21
C VAL A 54 -3.33 -3.80 -13.55
N ALA A 55 -3.99 -3.19 -12.55
CA ALA A 55 -4.81 -2.01 -12.78
C ALA A 55 -4.01 -0.84 -13.38
N VAL A 56 -2.85 -0.53 -12.82
CA VAL A 56 -1.93 0.51 -13.33
C VAL A 56 -1.52 0.21 -14.77
N ALA A 57 -1.09 -1.03 -15.05
CA ALA A 57 -0.69 -1.42 -16.40
C ALA A 57 -1.84 -1.31 -17.42
N GLU A 58 -3.09 -1.51 -17.00
CA GLU A 58 -4.25 -1.29 -17.87
C GLU A 58 -4.59 0.20 -18.01
N PHE A 59 -4.50 0.98 -16.94
CA PHE A 59 -4.81 2.40 -16.97
C PHE A 59 -3.80 3.23 -17.75
N ASP A 60 -2.51 2.86 -17.71
CA ASP A 60 -1.47 3.52 -18.51
C ASP A 60 -1.72 3.40 -20.03
N LYS A 61 -2.61 2.50 -20.47
CA LYS A 61 -3.04 2.38 -21.86
C LYS A 61 -4.05 3.44 -22.27
N ASP A 62 -4.72 4.10 -21.32
CA ASP A 62 -5.70 5.16 -21.57
C ASP A 62 -5.23 6.52 -21.00
N PRO A 63 -4.74 7.44 -21.86
CA PRO A 63 -4.25 8.74 -21.44
C PRO A 63 -5.29 9.60 -20.70
N LYS A 64 -6.59 9.39 -20.93
CA LYS A 64 -7.65 10.14 -20.23
C LYS A 64 -7.72 9.72 -18.77
N VAL A 65 -7.67 8.41 -18.53
CA VAL A 65 -7.67 7.85 -17.18
C VAL A 65 -6.43 8.30 -16.41
N THR A 66 -5.24 8.27 -17.03
CA THR A 66 -4.00 8.75 -16.40
C THR A 66 -4.00 10.27 -16.13
N ALA A 67 -4.73 11.06 -16.93
CA ALA A 67 -4.86 12.50 -16.73
C ALA A 67 -5.76 12.84 -15.54
N ASP A 68 -6.81 12.05 -15.30
CA ASP A 68 -7.78 12.25 -14.22
C ASP A 68 -7.30 11.70 -12.86
N MET A 69 -6.12 11.09 -12.81
CA MET A 69 -5.56 10.52 -11.57
C MET A 69 -5.04 11.57 -10.59
N VAL A 70 -5.28 11.30 -9.31
CA VAL A 70 -4.70 12.07 -8.20
C VAL A 70 -3.20 11.75 -8.09
N LYS A 71 -2.38 12.77 -8.30
CA LYS A 71 -0.92 12.71 -8.19
C LYS A 71 -0.46 13.55 -7.00
N ILE A 72 0.37 12.96 -6.15
CA ILE A 72 1.06 13.66 -5.08
C ILE A 72 2.41 14.12 -5.62
N GLY A 73 2.60 15.43 -5.66
CA GLY A 73 3.88 16.05 -5.99
C GLY A 73 4.73 16.28 -4.75
N THR A 74 5.98 15.81 -4.76
CA THR A 74 6.99 16.23 -3.79
C THR A 74 7.82 17.35 -4.38
N GLN A 75 7.79 18.52 -3.76
CA GLN A 75 8.66 19.64 -4.11
C GLN A 75 9.84 19.70 -3.14
N VAL A 76 11.05 19.38 -3.62
CA VAL A 76 12.28 19.47 -2.83
C VAL A 76 13.09 20.66 -3.29
N GLU A 77 13.26 21.64 -2.40
CA GLU A 77 14.15 22.78 -2.63
C GLU A 77 15.51 22.53 -1.99
N TYR A 78 16.58 22.61 -2.78
CA TYR A 78 17.94 22.59 -2.26
C TYR A 78 18.71 23.83 -2.68
N THR A 79 19.50 24.34 -1.73
CA THR A 79 20.44 25.44 -1.96
C THR A 79 21.84 24.86 -2.10
N SER A 80 22.45 25.04 -3.27
CA SER A 80 23.88 24.74 -3.45
C SER A 80 24.70 26.03 -3.31
N LYS A 81 25.77 25.98 -2.52
CA LYS A 81 26.83 27.01 -2.51
C LYS A 81 27.99 26.51 -3.37
N LYS A 82 28.14 27.05 -4.59
CA LYS A 82 29.34 26.82 -5.41
C LYS A 82 30.38 27.90 -5.13
N GLY A 83 31.41 27.56 -4.35
CA GLY A 83 32.66 28.33 -4.24
C GLY A 83 32.54 29.71 -3.57
N ARG A 84 33.71 30.29 -3.23
CA ARG A 84 33.87 31.46 -2.36
C ARG A 84 33.30 32.79 -2.90
N SER A 85 32.76 32.86 -4.11
CA SER A 85 32.23 34.11 -4.68
C SER A 85 31.02 33.99 -5.65
N ALA A 86 30.20 32.93 -5.62
CA ALA A 86 29.09 32.81 -6.58
C ALA A 86 27.70 32.64 -5.91
N GLY A 87 26.70 33.31 -6.50
CA GLY A 87 25.35 33.48 -5.96
C GLY A 87 24.62 32.19 -5.56
N LYS A 88 23.74 32.34 -4.58
CA LYS A 88 22.88 31.29 -4.02
C LYS A 88 21.94 30.79 -5.13
N LYS A 89 22.12 29.56 -5.61
CA LYS A 89 21.25 28.95 -6.63
C LYS A 89 20.31 27.96 -5.94
N THR A 90 19.03 28.30 -5.88
CA THR A 90 17.97 27.40 -5.42
C THR A 90 17.51 26.55 -6.59
N THR A 91 17.49 25.23 -6.42
CA THR A 91 16.89 24.32 -7.41
C THR A 91 15.69 23.64 -6.77
N VAL A 92 14.60 23.61 -7.51
CA VAL A 92 13.36 22.96 -7.13
C VAL A 92 13.24 21.70 -7.96
N VAL A 93 13.18 20.53 -7.32
CA VAL A 93 12.85 19.26 -7.97
C VAL A 93 11.42 18.92 -7.63
N THR A 94 10.64 18.60 -8.66
CA THR A 94 9.26 18.12 -8.51
C THR A 94 9.23 16.67 -8.99
N ASP A 95 8.86 15.76 -8.10
CA ASP A 95 8.57 14.37 -8.43
C ASP A 95 7.09 14.11 -8.16
N ALA A 96 6.42 13.32 -8.99
CA ALA A 96 4.99 13.10 -8.89
C ALA A 96 4.68 11.61 -8.87
N GLU A 97 4.15 11.13 -7.75
CA GLU A 97 3.69 9.75 -7.60
C GLU A 97 2.17 9.73 -7.53
N ALA A 98 1.54 8.74 -8.14
CA ALA A 98 0.11 8.59 -8.03
C ALA A 98 -0.26 8.04 -6.65
N LEU A 99 -1.29 8.62 -6.02
CA LEU A 99 -1.66 8.39 -4.60
C LEU A 99 -1.84 6.90 -4.27
N TRP A 100 -2.36 6.12 -5.20
CA TRP A 100 -2.59 4.67 -5.06
C TRP A 100 -1.32 3.82 -4.86
N ALA A 101 -0.13 4.38 -5.08
CA ALA A 101 1.14 3.72 -4.82
C ALA A 101 1.47 3.74 -3.31
N MET A 102 0.81 4.64 -2.55
CA MET A 102 0.88 4.71 -1.09
C MET A 102 -0.06 3.68 -0.43
N LEU A 103 0.11 2.41 -0.79
CA LEU A 103 -0.57 1.32 -0.10
C LEU A 103 -0.23 1.31 1.40
N TYR A 104 -1.21 1.02 2.25
CA TYR A 104 -1.08 1.06 3.73
C TYR A 104 -0.93 2.47 4.32
N ALA A 105 -1.53 3.45 3.65
CA ALA A 105 -1.64 4.80 4.18
C ALA A 105 -2.63 4.93 5.36
N ASP A 106 -3.23 3.84 5.84
CA ASP A 106 -3.93 3.83 7.13
C ASP A 106 -3.00 4.26 8.29
N ASP A 107 -1.69 4.01 8.14
CA ASP A 107 -0.64 4.54 9.02
C ASP A 107 0.11 5.78 8.45
N ALA A 108 -0.25 6.26 7.25
CA ALA A 108 0.38 7.43 6.65
C ALA A 108 -0.44 8.70 6.90
N ALA A 109 0.17 9.68 7.55
CA ALA A 109 -0.42 11.00 7.73
C ALA A 109 0.10 11.98 6.67
N ILE A 110 -0.81 12.61 5.92
CA ILE A 110 -0.47 13.78 5.12
C ILE A 110 -0.43 14.98 6.06
N VAL A 111 0.75 15.56 6.25
CA VAL A 111 0.93 16.76 7.08
C VAL A 111 1.28 17.92 6.16
N SER A 112 0.40 18.91 6.13
CA SER A 112 0.64 20.15 5.42
C SER A 112 1.20 21.23 6.37
N ARG A 113 2.02 22.12 5.81
CA ARG A 113 2.57 23.28 6.54
C ARG A 113 1.63 24.49 6.54
N SER A 114 0.57 24.49 5.71
CA SER A 114 -0.47 25.52 5.73
C SER A 114 -1.85 24.97 5.31
N PRO A 115 -2.95 25.60 5.72
CA PRO A 115 -4.30 25.18 5.33
C PRO A 115 -4.53 25.18 3.81
N GLU A 116 -3.83 26.06 3.08
CA GLU A 116 -3.98 26.24 1.63
C GLU A 116 -3.17 25.21 0.82
N SER A 117 -2.26 24.48 1.48
CA SER A 117 -1.42 23.45 0.85
C SER A 117 -1.85 22.01 1.17
N LEU A 118 -3.11 21.84 1.60
CA LEU A 118 -3.76 20.55 1.90
C LEU A 118 -4.83 20.21 0.86
#